data_AF-A0A1T4NE64-F1
#
_entry.id   AF-A0A1T4NE64-F1
#
_cell.length_a   1.000
_cell.length_b   1.000
_cell.length_c   1.000
_cell.angle_alpha   90.00
_cell.angle_beta   90.00
_cell.angle_gamma   90.00
#
_symmetry.space_group_name_H-M   'P 1'
#
loop_
_entity.id
_entity.type
_entity.pdbx_description
1 polymer ?
#
loop_
_entity_poly.entity_id
_entity_poly.type
_entity_poly.pdbx_seq_one_letter_code
_entity_poly.pdbx_strand_id
1 'polypeptide(L)'
;MEFVIALFESLGLYSDANGLGEHLRGLDLSCTGFTRTSLYNQVFIWLFVINTVVVVNYYYLFFNRRPWNKWWVWLVNVLVAALIVAYIAYAMPHNDLETNNICQQLSVTDNDCVGFATAAAIYSVIWSFIVSLIIKWKSGVNKKVPF
;
A
#
# COMPACT_ATOMS: atom_id res chain seq x y z
N MET A 1 14.47 5.37 -5.91
CA MET A 1 14.15 4.62 -4.68
C MET A 1 13.90 5.57 -3.52
N GLU A 2 14.75 6.59 -3.34
CA GLU A 2 14.55 7.69 -2.36
C GLU A 2 13.14 8.27 -2.33
N PHE A 3 12.50 8.48 -3.49
CA PHE A 3 11.13 8.98 -3.54
C PHE A 3 10.11 8.09 -2.83
N VAL A 4 10.19 6.76 -3.01
CA VAL A 4 9.23 5.82 -2.42
C VAL A 4 9.44 5.78 -0.91
N ILE A 5 10.70 5.79 -0.46
CA ILE A 5 11.07 5.85 0.95
C ILE A 5 10.49 7.12 1.57
N ALA A 6 10.79 8.30 1.00
CA ALA A 6 10.29 9.58 1.47
C ALA A 6 8.75 9.65 1.48
N LEU A 7 8.09 9.01 0.51
CA LEU A 7 6.64 8.93 0.47
C LEU A 7 6.10 8.20 1.70
N PHE A 8 6.54 6.98 1.98
CA PHE A 8 6.05 6.22 3.13
C PHE A 8 6.42 6.87 4.48
N GLU A 9 7.66 7.36 4.61
CA GLU A 9 8.17 7.97 5.83
C GLU A 9 7.54 9.36 6.10
N SER A 10 7.04 10.06 5.08
CA SER A 10 6.39 11.37 5.28
C SER A 10 5.14 11.35 6.18
N LEU A 11 4.54 10.18 6.40
CA LEU A 11 3.41 10.03 7.31
C LEU A 11 3.85 9.88 8.78
N GLY A 12 5.11 9.53 9.04
CA GLY A 12 5.67 9.41 10.39
C GLY A 12 4.93 8.40 11.29
N LEU A 13 4.41 7.32 10.71
CA LEU A 13 3.55 6.35 11.42
C LEU A 13 4.32 5.18 12.04
N TYR A 14 5.62 5.05 11.76
CA TYR A 14 6.48 3.98 12.25
C TYR A 14 7.90 4.52 12.49
N SER A 15 8.72 3.74 13.17
CA SER A 15 10.09 4.12 13.50
C SER A 15 11.00 4.07 12.27
N ASP A 16 11.49 5.23 11.83
CA ASP A 16 12.33 5.33 10.63
C ASP A 16 13.81 5.00 10.91
N ALA A 17 14.47 5.81 11.76
CA ALA A 17 15.88 5.66 12.10
C ALA A 17 16.10 4.64 13.23
N ASN A 18 17.08 3.74 13.09
CA ASN A 18 17.32 2.59 13.97
C ASN A 18 16.06 1.71 14.21
N GLY A 19 15.08 1.80 13.31
CA GLY A 19 13.78 1.17 13.44
C GLY A 19 13.38 0.41 12.18
N LEU A 20 12.07 0.21 12.02
CA LEU A 20 11.52 -0.54 10.89
C LEU A 20 11.90 0.07 9.53
N GLY A 21 12.03 1.40 9.42
CA GLY A 21 12.38 2.07 8.18
C GLY A 21 13.67 1.55 7.54
N GLU A 22 14.70 1.31 8.33
CA GLU A 22 15.97 0.75 7.83
C GLU A 22 15.84 -0.70 7.34
N HIS A 23 15.04 -1.51 8.03
CA HIS A 23 14.70 -2.87 7.55
C HIS A 23 13.96 -2.80 6.21
N LEU A 24 12.98 -1.91 6.07
CA LEU A 24 12.19 -1.73 4.85
C LEU A 24 13.03 -1.23 3.65
N ARG A 25 14.11 -0.50 3.92
CA ARG A 25 15.12 -0.10 2.91
C ARG A 25 15.95 -1.28 2.41
N GLY A 26 15.98 -2.39 3.15
CA GLY A 26 16.72 -3.60 2.82
C GLY A 26 18.02 -3.75 3.59
N LEU A 27 18.08 -3.29 4.85
CA LEU A 27 19.22 -3.53 5.73
C LEU A 27 19.46 -5.04 5.89
N ASP A 28 20.73 -5.45 5.79
CA ASP A 28 21.12 -6.84 6.00
C ASP A 28 21.00 -7.28 7.47
N LEU A 29 21.10 -8.60 7.70
CA LEU A 29 21.06 -9.16 9.05
C LEU A 29 22.28 -8.81 9.89
N SER A 30 23.42 -8.54 9.24
CA SER A 30 24.69 -8.19 9.89
C SER A 30 24.78 -6.70 10.27
N CYS A 31 23.74 -5.90 9.96
CA CYS A 31 23.68 -4.46 10.23
C CYS A 31 24.81 -3.67 9.53
N THR A 32 25.36 -4.20 8.44
CA THR A 32 26.55 -3.67 7.75
C THR A 32 26.23 -2.94 6.45
N GLY A 33 25.09 -3.23 5.81
CA GLY A 33 24.72 -2.56 4.58
C GLY A 33 23.33 -2.92 4.04
N PHE A 34 22.86 -2.11 3.08
CA PHE A 34 21.56 -2.28 2.42
C PHE A 34 21.67 -3.20 1.20
N THR A 35 21.84 -4.50 1.44
CA THR A 35 22.02 -5.50 0.37
C THR A 35 20.75 -6.29 0.06
N ARG A 36 19.73 -6.24 0.92
CA ARG A 36 18.46 -6.94 0.72
C ARG A 36 17.51 -6.18 -0.19
N THR A 37 16.53 -6.90 -0.73
CA THR A 37 15.48 -6.29 -1.54
C THR A 37 14.63 -5.34 -0.70
N SER A 38 14.45 -4.11 -1.17
CA SER A 38 13.63 -3.12 -0.48
C SER A 38 12.15 -3.54 -0.45
N LEU A 39 11.61 -3.68 0.77
CA LEU A 39 10.19 -3.94 0.99
C LEU A 39 9.32 -2.74 0.60
N TYR A 40 9.83 -1.51 0.74
CA TYR A 40 9.13 -0.31 0.24
C TYR A 40 8.75 -0.42 -1.23
N ASN A 41 9.69 -0.82 -2.08
CA ASN A 41 9.42 -0.96 -3.52
C ASN A 41 8.43 -2.08 -3.80
N GLN A 42 8.54 -3.21 -3.10
CA GLN A 42 7.63 -4.34 -3.28
C GLN A 42 6.19 -3.94 -2.92
N VAL A 43 6.00 -3.32 -1.74
CA VAL A 43 4.68 -2.85 -1.29
C VAL A 43 4.14 -1.76 -2.20
N PHE A 44 4.99 -0.85 -2.68
CA PHE A 44 4.59 0.19 -3.63
C PHE A 44 4.08 -0.39 -4.96
N ILE A 45 4.74 -1.42 -5.49
CA ILE A 45 4.28 -2.11 -6.71
C ILE A 45 2.93 -2.79 -6.46
N TRP A 46 2.77 -3.50 -5.34
CA TRP A 46 1.50 -4.14 -4.99
C TRP A 46 0.36 -3.11 -4.83
N LEU A 47 0.65 -2.00 -4.17
CA LEU A 47 -0.26 -0.87 -4.05
C LEU A 47 -0.70 -0.39 -5.44
N PHE A 48 0.23 -0.15 -6.36
CA PHE A 48 -0.12 0.32 -7.70
C PHE A 48 -0.97 -0.70 -8.47
N VAL A 49 -0.55 -1.96 -8.49
CA VAL A 49 -1.20 -3.03 -9.26
C VAL A 49 -2.60 -3.33 -8.75
N ILE A 50 -2.75 -3.59 -7.45
CA ILE A 50 -4.03 -4.02 -6.85
C ILE A 50 -5.09 -2.92 -7.04
N ASN A 51 -4.76 -1.68 -6.68
CA ASN A 51 -5.70 -0.57 -6.80
C ASN A 51 -6.08 -0.28 -8.25
N THR A 52 -5.11 -0.33 -9.18
CA THR A 52 -5.40 -0.12 -10.60
C THR A 52 -6.34 -1.20 -11.13
N VAL A 53 -6.08 -2.48 -10.80
CA VAL A 53 -6.94 -3.60 -11.22
C VAL A 53 -8.36 -3.43 -10.65
N VAL A 54 -8.50 -3.11 -9.36
CA VAL A 54 -9.80 -2.93 -8.70
C VAL A 54 -10.58 -1.77 -9.30
N VAL A 55 -9.93 -0.62 -9.50
CA VAL A 55 -10.58 0.58 -10.06
C VAL A 55 -10.94 0.38 -11.53
N VAL A 56 -10.08 -0.24 -12.35
CA VAL A 56 -10.41 -0.61 -13.75
C VAL A 56 -11.58 -1.59 -13.79
N ASN A 57 -11.59 -2.58 -12.90
CA ASN A 57 -12.69 -3.52 -12.80
C ASN A 57 -14.02 -2.82 -12.50
N TYR A 58 -13.97 -1.82 -11.61
CA TYR A 58 -15.15 -1.03 -11.25
C TYR A 58 -15.70 -0.20 -12.42
N TYR A 59 -14.85 0.50 -13.18
CA TYR A 59 -15.31 1.42 -14.23
C TYR A 59 -15.58 0.75 -15.59
N TYR A 60 -14.97 -0.41 -15.89
CA TYR A 60 -15.02 -1.02 -17.24
C TYR A 60 -15.47 -2.48 -17.31
N LEU A 61 -15.28 -3.27 -16.25
CA LEU A 61 -15.51 -4.71 -16.30
C LEU A 61 -16.81 -5.09 -15.58
N PHE A 62 -16.71 -5.85 -14.48
CA PHE A 62 -17.84 -6.52 -13.87
C PHE A 62 -18.85 -5.55 -13.26
N PHE A 63 -18.39 -4.43 -12.68
CA PHE A 63 -19.25 -3.47 -11.98
C PHE A 63 -19.72 -2.30 -12.85
N ASN A 64 -19.42 -2.30 -14.16
CA ASN A 64 -19.96 -1.33 -15.11
C ASN A 64 -21.42 -1.66 -15.49
N ARG A 65 -22.30 -1.77 -14.48
CA ARG A 65 -23.71 -2.14 -14.61
C ARG A 65 -24.58 -1.26 -13.71
N ARG A 66 -25.81 -0.94 -14.17
CA ARG A 66 -26.76 -0.03 -13.49
C ARG A 66 -26.93 -0.21 -11.97
N PRO A 67 -27.07 -1.43 -11.40
CA PRO A 67 -27.29 -1.56 -9.96
C PRO A 67 -26.06 -1.20 -9.09
N TRP A 68 -24.86 -1.21 -9.69
CA TRP A 68 -23.57 -1.02 -9.01
C TRP A 68 -23.00 0.39 -9.17
N ASN A 69 -23.70 1.27 -9.88
CA ASN A 69 -23.33 2.66 -10.13
C ASN A 69 -23.66 3.56 -8.93
N LYS A 70 -23.21 3.17 -7.74
CA LYS A 70 -23.41 3.92 -6.49
C LYS A 70 -22.05 4.21 -5.88
N TRP A 71 -21.87 5.41 -5.35
CA TRP A 71 -20.58 5.82 -4.77
C TRP A 71 -20.13 4.96 -3.59
N TRP A 72 -21.07 4.44 -2.81
CA TRP A 72 -20.77 3.52 -1.71
C TRP A 72 -20.17 2.20 -2.21
N VAL A 73 -20.58 1.73 -3.39
CA VAL A 73 -20.03 0.50 -4.00
C VAL A 73 -18.59 0.75 -4.47
N TRP A 74 -18.32 1.91 -5.06
CA TRP A 74 -16.94 2.35 -5.35
C TRP A 74 -16.11 2.38 -4.07
N LEU A 75 -16.61 3.02 -3.01
CA LEU A 75 -15.90 3.13 -1.74
C LEU A 75 -15.58 1.76 -1.14
N VAL A 76 -16.54 0.82 -1.16
CA VAL A 76 -16.31 -0.56 -0.68
C VAL A 76 -15.20 -1.25 -1.48
N ASN A 77 -15.16 -1.10 -2.80
CA ASN A 77 -14.08 -1.68 -3.63
C ASN A 77 -12.71 -1.07 -3.27
N VAL A 78 -12.64 0.25 -3.09
CA VAL A 78 -11.41 0.95 -2.68
C VAL A 78 -10.96 0.51 -1.28
N LEU A 79 -11.89 0.38 -0.33
CA LEU A 79 -11.58 -0.10 1.02
C LEU A 79 -11.08 -1.55 1.01
N VAL A 80 -11.69 -2.43 0.20
CA VAL A 80 -11.20 -3.80 0.03
C VAL A 80 -9.78 -3.82 -0.54
N ALA A 81 -9.50 -3.01 -1.58
CA ALA A 81 -8.15 -2.89 -2.13
C ALA A 81 -7.14 -2.39 -1.08
N ALA A 82 -7.52 -1.36 -0.31
CA ALA A 82 -6.69 -0.82 0.76
C ALA A 82 -6.41 -1.84 1.86
N LEU A 83 -7.41 -2.65 2.25
CA LEU A 83 -7.22 -3.72 3.23
C LEU A 83 -6.27 -4.81 2.73
N ILE A 84 -6.35 -5.20 1.45
CA ILE A 84 -5.43 -6.18 0.87
C ILE A 84 -4.00 -5.64 0.86
N VAL A 85 -3.82 -4.38 0.44
CA VAL A 85 -2.49 -3.72 0.44
C VAL A 85 -1.95 -3.57 1.86
N ALA A 86 -2.79 -3.17 2.81
CA ALA A 86 -2.42 -3.07 4.22
C ALA A 86 -2.00 -4.43 4.79
N TYR A 87 -2.73 -5.50 4.46
CA TYR A 87 -2.38 -6.86 4.87
C TYR A 87 -1.01 -7.28 4.32
N ILE A 88 -0.72 -7.03 3.04
CA ILE A 88 0.59 -7.34 2.45
C ILE A 88 1.71 -6.53 3.15
N ALA A 89 1.47 -5.23 3.36
CA ALA A 89 2.41 -4.33 4.00
C ALA A 89 2.67 -4.70 5.47
N TYR A 90 1.69 -5.25 6.18
CA TYR A 90 1.85 -5.78 7.53
C TYR A 90 2.60 -7.12 7.52
N ALA A 91 2.14 -8.07 6.70
CA ALA A 91 2.58 -9.45 6.73
C ALA A 91 4.07 -9.62 6.36
N MET A 92 4.60 -8.79 5.45
CA MET A 92 6.01 -8.85 5.05
C MET A 92 6.96 -8.59 6.23
N PRO A 93 6.98 -7.38 6.84
CA PRO A 93 7.88 -7.10 7.95
C PRO A 93 7.54 -7.88 9.23
N HIS A 94 6.26 -8.20 9.47
CA HIS A 94 5.88 -8.98 10.65
C HIS A 94 6.39 -10.43 10.57
N ASN A 95 6.35 -11.06 9.39
CA ASN A 95 6.95 -12.39 9.20
C ASN A 95 8.48 -12.35 9.41
N ASP A 96 9.14 -11.30 8.92
CA ASP A 96 10.56 -11.11 9.21
C ASP A 96 10.84 -10.94 10.71
N LEU A 97 9.95 -10.27 11.44
CA LEU A 97 10.06 -10.09 12.88
C LEU A 97 9.89 -11.43 13.62
N GLU A 98 8.87 -12.22 13.29
CA GLU A 98 8.62 -13.53 13.92
C GLU A 98 9.74 -14.54 13.62
N THR A 99 10.32 -14.49 12.43
CA THR A 99 11.42 -15.38 12.02
C THR A 99 12.80 -14.91 12.48
N ASN A 100 12.89 -13.81 13.24
CA ASN A 100 14.14 -13.15 13.62
C ASN A 100 15.04 -12.82 12.40
N ASN A 101 14.40 -12.52 11.27
CA ASN A 101 15.04 -12.18 10.01
C ASN A 101 15.28 -10.67 9.87
N ILE A 102 15.57 -10.00 11.00
CA ILE A 102 15.84 -8.56 11.11
C ILE A 102 17.20 -8.37 11.79
N CYS A 103 17.91 -7.30 11.45
CA CYS A 103 19.14 -6.91 12.16
C CYS A 103 18.86 -6.72 13.67
N GLN A 104 19.66 -7.37 14.52
CA GLN A 104 19.47 -7.37 15.98
C GLN A 104 19.65 -6.01 16.65
N GLN A 105 20.26 -5.04 15.95
CA GLN A 105 20.46 -3.68 16.46
C GLN A 105 19.24 -2.78 16.25
N LEU A 106 18.28 -3.18 15.40
CA LEU A 106 17.07 -2.42 15.15
C LEU A 106 16.02 -2.72 16.22
N SER A 107 15.43 -1.67 16.79
CA SER A 107 14.28 -1.79 17.69
C SER A 107 12.98 -1.76 16.88
N VAL A 108 12.63 -2.89 16.27
CA VAL A 108 11.36 -3.05 15.54
C VAL A 108 10.29 -3.61 16.47
N THR A 109 9.12 -2.97 16.51
CA THR A 109 7.95 -3.45 17.24
C THR A 109 6.80 -3.82 16.31
N ASP A 110 5.84 -4.60 16.80
CA ASP A 110 4.61 -4.89 16.05
C ASP A 110 3.82 -3.62 15.69
N ASN A 111 3.90 -2.60 16.55
CA ASN A 111 3.26 -1.31 16.29
C ASN A 111 3.85 -0.61 15.06
N ASP A 112 5.16 -0.76 14.81
CA ASP A 112 5.78 -0.22 13.61
C ASP A 112 5.24 -0.90 12.35
N CYS A 113 5.02 -2.22 12.41
CA CYS A 113 4.44 -2.99 11.31
C CYS A 113 3.00 -2.53 11.01
N VAL A 114 2.20 -2.28 12.05
CA VAL A 114 0.86 -1.70 11.92
C VAL A 114 0.91 -0.28 11.36
N GLY A 115 1.88 0.53 11.80
CA GLY A 115 2.13 1.88 11.29
C GLY A 115 2.42 1.89 9.79
N PHE A 116 3.30 1.02 9.33
CA PHE A 116 3.63 0.86 7.91
C PHE A 116 2.43 0.35 7.10
N ALA A 117 1.67 -0.61 7.61
CA ALA A 117 0.44 -1.09 6.99
C ALA A 117 -0.62 0.03 6.85
N THR A 118 -0.73 0.88 7.86
CA THR A 118 -1.62 2.05 7.86
C THR A 118 -1.18 3.08 6.83
N ALA A 119 0.12 3.36 6.73
CA ALA A 119 0.68 4.22 5.68
C ALA A 119 0.34 3.68 4.28
N ALA A 120 0.52 2.38 4.05
CA ALA A 120 0.16 1.73 2.79
C ALA A 120 -1.34 1.80 2.49
N ALA A 121 -2.20 1.63 3.48
CA ALA A 121 -3.65 1.77 3.34
C ALA A 121 -4.05 3.20 2.90
N ILE A 122 -3.46 4.22 3.53
CA ILE A 122 -3.72 5.63 3.18
C ILE A 122 -3.32 5.91 1.74
N TYR A 123 -2.09 5.51 1.34
CA TYR A 123 -1.63 5.69 -0.03
C TYR A 123 -2.42 4.86 -1.05
N SER A 124 -2.94 3.70 -0.66
CA SER A 124 -3.83 2.88 -1.48
C SER A 124 -5.12 3.63 -1.81
N VAL A 125 -5.74 4.27 -0.83
CA VAL A 125 -6.97 5.06 -1.02
C VAL A 125 -6.69 6.27 -1.93
N ILE A 126 -5.59 6.99 -1.68
CA ILE A 126 -5.17 8.14 -2.50
C ILE A 126 -4.93 7.72 -3.95
N TRP A 127 -4.21 6.63 -4.16
CA TRP A 127 -3.93 6.13 -5.51
C TRP A 127 -5.21 5.67 -6.22
N SER A 128 -6.10 4.96 -5.54
CA SER A 128 -7.41 4.58 -6.07
C SER A 128 -8.23 5.80 -6.51
N PHE A 129 -8.18 6.89 -5.75
CA PHE A 129 -8.83 8.15 -6.11
C PHE A 129 -8.21 8.76 -7.38
N ILE A 130 -6.89 8.84 -7.47
CA ILE A 130 -6.17 9.35 -8.64
C ILE A 130 -6.52 8.54 -9.90
N VAL A 131 -6.46 7.21 -9.83
CA VAL A 131 -6.79 6.33 -10.96
C VAL A 131 -8.24 6.53 -11.37
N SER A 132 -9.16 6.67 -10.41
CA SER A 132 -10.58 6.93 -10.70
C SER A 132 -10.74 8.23 -11.51
N LEU A 133 -10.07 9.31 -11.13
CA LEU A 133 -10.10 10.58 -11.87
C LEU A 133 -9.54 10.47 -13.28
N ILE A 134 -8.48 9.68 -13.50
CA ILE A 134 -7.87 9.49 -14.81
C ILE A 134 -8.81 8.71 -15.74
N ILE A 135 -9.42 7.63 -15.23
CA ILE A 135 -10.15 6.69 -16.09
C ILE A 135 -11.64 6.97 -16.22
N LYS A 136 -12.26 7.75 -15.32
CA LYS A 136 -13.70 8.03 -15.30
C LYS A 136 -14.25 8.51 -16.65
N TRP A 137 -13.47 9.32 -17.38
CA TRP A 137 -13.92 10.05 -18.57
C TRP A 137 -14.39 9.16 -19.73
N LYS A 138 -13.88 7.93 -19.79
CA LYS A 138 -14.16 6.97 -20.87
C LYS A 138 -15.20 5.90 -20.45
N SER A 139 -15.68 5.88 -19.20
CA SER A 139 -16.75 4.97 -18.78
C SER A 139 -18.13 5.43 -19.27
N GLY A 140 -18.95 4.49 -19.77
CA GLY A 140 -20.29 4.79 -20.30
C GLY A 140 -21.39 4.93 -19.24
N VAL A 141 -21.33 4.12 -18.18
CA VAL A 141 -22.38 4.06 -17.14
C VAL A 141 -21.91 4.73 -15.85
N ASN A 142 -20.68 4.45 -15.42
CA ASN A 142 -20.16 4.89 -14.12
C ASN A 142 -19.55 6.31 -14.14
N LYS A 143 -19.73 7.08 -15.22
CA LYS A 143 -19.27 8.47 -15.35
C LYS A 143 -19.92 9.45 -14.36
N LYS A 144 -21.09 9.12 -13.80
CA LYS A 144 -21.92 10.03 -12.97
C LYS A 144 -21.79 9.78 -11.46
N VAL A 145 -21.14 8.70 -11.03
CA VAL A 145 -20.82 8.52 -9.61
C VAL A 145 -19.83 9.63 -9.21
N PRO A 146 -20.02 10.26 -8.02
CA PRO A 146 -19.43 11.55 -7.63
C PRO A 146 -17.92 11.65 -7.86
N PHE A 147 -17.25 10.51 -7.83
CA PHE A 147 -15.90 10.30 -8.34
C PHE A 147 -15.95 9.24 -9.43
#